data_AF-A0A1D7YS94-F1
#
_entry.id   AF-A0A1D7YS94-F1
#
_cell.length_a   1.000
_cell.length_b   1.000
_cell.length_c   1.000
_cell.angle_alpha   90.00
_cell.angle_beta   90.00
_cell.angle_gamma   90.00
#
_symmetry.space_group_name_H-M   'P 1'
#
loop_
_entity.id
_entity.type
_entity.pdbx_description
1 polymer ?
#
loop_
_entity_poly.entity_id
_entity_poly.type
_entity_poly.pdbx_seq_one_letter_code
_entity_poly.pdbx_strand_id
1 'polypeptide(L)'
;MILGEFSKYIQSRNNDITSNKATGTKILCDWIELVINKNPKNNVDKIVHKEIMLAKNKSNDFFIVGKSESGRVLVNALYNYALSYEHYIMSKWLENKKANDFKK
;
A
#
# COMPACT_ATOMS: atom_id res chain seq x y z
N MET A 1 12.77 0.15 9.54
CA MET A 1 11.90 1.35 9.41
C MET A 1 10.59 0.92 8.76
N ILE A 2 9.42 1.40 9.23
CA ILE A 2 8.09 0.92 8.78
C ILE A 2 7.90 1.13 7.27
N LEU A 3 8.25 2.32 6.75
CA LEU A 3 8.24 2.60 5.31
C LEU A 3 9.12 1.65 4.50
N GLY A 4 10.25 1.21 5.06
CA GLY A 4 11.15 0.27 4.39
C GLY A 4 10.52 -1.13 4.23
N GLU A 5 9.77 -1.60 5.24
CA GLU A 5 9.06 -2.88 5.14
C GLU A 5 7.88 -2.80 4.16
N PHE A 6 7.11 -1.69 4.19
CA PHE A 6 6.07 -1.47 3.21
C PHE A 6 6.62 -1.31 1.78
N SER A 7 7.76 -0.62 1.62
CA SER A 7 8.44 -0.44 0.34
C SER A 7 8.80 -1.77 -0.34
N LYS A 8 9.38 -2.71 0.42
CA LYS A 8 9.66 -4.07 -0.08
C LYS A 8 8.38 -4.77 -0.53
N TYR A 9 7.30 -4.61 0.23
CA TYR A 9 6.01 -5.24 -0.09
C TYR A 9 5.41 -4.67 -1.38
N ILE A 10 5.29 -3.34 -1.52
CA ILE A 10 4.72 -2.74 -2.74
C ILE A 10 5.57 -3.01 -3.98
N GLN A 11 6.90 -3.05 -3.85
CA GLN A 11 7.81 -3.43 -4.94
C GLN A 11 7.56 -4.85 -5.46
N SER A 12 7.19 -5.78 -4.58
CA SER A 12 6.84 -7.15 -4.97
C SER A 12 5.54 -7.22 -5.79
N ARG A 13 4.76 -6.15 -5.83
CA ARG A 13 3.44 -6.06 -6.50
C ARG A 13 3.41 -5.10 -7.70
N ASN A 14 4.57 -4.74 -8.28
CA ASN A 14 4.65 -3.86 -9.46
C ASN A 14 3.79 -4.31 -10.64
N ASN A 15 3.71 -5.62 -10.87
CA ASN A 15 2.89 -6.18 -11.95
C ASN A 15 1.40 -5.94 -11.73
N ASP A 16 0.93 -5.91 -10.47
CA ASP A 16 -0.48 -5.67 -10.17
C ASP A 16 -0.87 -4.22 -10.45
N ILE A 17 0.04 -3.28 -10.21
CA ILE A 17 -0.13 -1.86 -10.54
C ILE A 17 -0.18 -1.69 -12.06
N THR A 18 0.82 -2.18 -12.78
CA THR A 18 0.94 -1.97 -14.23
C THR A 18 -0.10 -2.74 -15.06
N SER A 19 -0.66 -3.83 -14.52
CA SER A 19 -1.78 -4.57 -15.15
C SER A 19 -3.16 -4.11 -14.69
N ASN A 20 -3.25 -3.01 -13.94
CA ASN A 20 -4.49 -2.45 -13.41
C ASN A 20 -5.30 -3.45 -12.55
N LYS A 21 -4.62 -4.36 -11.85
CA LYS A 21 -5.25 -5.30 -10.90
C LYS A 21 -5.42 -4.71 -9.50
N ALA A 22 -4.55 -3.78 -9.12
CA ALA A 22 -4.61 -3.11 -7.82
C ALA A 22 -3.95 -1.73 -7.89
N THR A 23 -4.52 -0.77 -7.17
CA THR A 23 -3.88 0.52 -6.89
C THR A 23 -2.85 0.38 -5.77
N GLY A 24 -1.92 1.34 -5.66
CA GLY A 24 -0.97 1.43 -4.55
C GLY A 24 -1.68 1.51 -3.19
N THR A 25 -2.79 2.24 -3.12
CA THR A 25 -3.61 2.37 -1.90
C THR A 25 -4.28 1.05 -1.52
N LYS A 26 -4.75 0.26 -2.50
CA LYS A 26 -5.26 -1.09 -2.25
C LYS A 26 -4.15 -2.02 -1.74
N ILE A 27 -2.95 -1.93 -2.30
CA ILE A 27 -1.79 -2.71 -1.85
C ILE A 27 -1.40 -2.32 -0.41
N LEU A 28 -1.49 -1.05 -0.04
CA LEU A 28 -1.32 -0.61 1.35
C LEU A 28 -2.34 -1.26 2.30
N CYS A 29 -3.62 -1.28 1.90
CA CYS A 29 -4.67 -1.93 2.69
C CYS A 29 -4.39 -3.43 2.88
N ASP A 30 -3.99 -4.12 1.81
CA ASP A 30 -3.65 -5.55 1.84
C ASP A 30 -2.46 -5.82 2.76
N TRP A 31 -1.45 -4.95 2.73
CA TRP A 31 -0.30 -5.06 3.61
C TRP A 31 -0.67 -4.86 5.08
N ILE A 32 -1.48 -3.84 5.38
CA ILE A 32 -1.95 -3.58 6.75
C ILE A 32 -2.82 -4.73 7.24
N GLU A 33 -3.74 -5.25 6.41
CA GLU A 33 -4.57 -6.43 6.72
C GLU A 33 -3.69 -7.64 7.07
N LEU A 34 -2.66 -7.91 6.26
CA LEU A 34 -1.69 -8.97 6.52
C LEU A 34 -0.94 -8.78 7.85
N VAL A 35 -0.51 -7.55 8.14
CA VAL A 35 0.25 -7.26 9.36
C VAL A 35 -0.62 -7.35 10.60
N ILE A 36 -1.86 -6.84 10.57
CA ILE A 36 -2.80 -6.88 11.70
C ILE A 36 -3.28 -8.29 11.98
N ASN A 37 -3.47 -9.13 10.95
CA ASN A 37 -3.97 -10.50 11.12
C ASN A 37 -2.91 -11.52 11.57
N LYS A 38 -1.62 -11.17 11.55
CA LYS A 38 -0.55 -12.03 12.06
C LYS A 38 -0.16 -11.62 13.48
N ASN A 39 0.35 -12.58 14.26
CA ASN A 39 0.97 -12.26 15.55
C ASN A 39 2.18 -11.34 15.36
N PRO A 40 2.27 -10.20 16.07
CA PRO A 40 3.33 -9.24 15.89
C PRO A 40 4.67 -9.78 16.39
N LYS A 41 5.63 -9.98 15.48
CA LYS A 41 6.94 -10.55 15.79
C LYS A 41 8.02 -9.49 15.94
N ASN A 42 7.97 -8.45 15.10
CA ASN A 42 8.97 -7.40 15.07
C ASN A 42 8.39 -6.03 15.48
N ASN A 43 9.25 -5.02 15.59
CA ASN A 43 8.83 -3.67 16.00
C ASN A 43 7.88 -3.02 14.99
N VAL A 44 8.01 -3.31 13.70
CA VAL A 44 7.08 -2.79 12.68
C VAL A 44 5.68 -3.34 12.90
N ASP A 45 5.56 -4.65 13.10
CA ASP A 45 4.28 -5.30 13.38
C ASP A 45 3.65 -4.71 14.65
N LYS A 46 4.43 -4.59 15.73
CA LYS A 46 3.96 -4.02 17.00
C LYS A 46 3.44 -2.59 16.84
N ILE A 47 4.15 -1.75 16.09
CA ILE A 47 3.73 -0.37 15.85
C ILE A 47 2.47 -0.32 14.98
N VAL A 48 2.40 -1.09 13.89
CA VAL A 48 1.20 -1.15 13.03
C VAL A 48 -0.02 -1.61 13.83
N HIS A 49 0.11 -2.66 14.65
CA HIS A 49 -0.94 -3.13 15.56
C HIS A 49 -1.37 -2.05 16.56
N LYS A 50 -0.40 -1.36 17.16
CA LYS A 50 -0.66 -0.35 18.20
C LYS A 50 -1.28 0.93 17.64
N GLU A 51 -0.84 1.37 16.48
CA GLU A 51 -1.11 2.72 15.95
C GLU A 51 -2.16 2.76 14.85
N ILE A 52 -2.41 1.65 14.15
CA ILE A 52 -3.28 1.63 12.97
C ILE A 52 -4.51 0.77 13.26
N MET A 53 -5.67 1.28 12.86
CA MET A 53 -6.93 0.54 12.78
C MET A 53 -7.30 0.35 11.32
N LEU A 54 -7.75 -0.86 10.99
CA LEU A 54 -8.29 -1.24 9.70
C LEU A 54 -9.72 -1.74 9.89
N ALA A 55 -10.65 -1.24 9.07
CA ALA A 55 -11.98 -1.82 8.91
C ALA A 55 -12.21 -2.15 7.44
N LYS A 56 -12.95 -3.23 7.18
CA LYS A 56 -13.30 -3.69 5.84
C LYS A 56 -14.80 -3.95 5.80
N ASN A 57 -15.50 -3.37 4.84
CA ASN A 57 -16.93 -3.60 4.67
C ASN A 57 -17.21 -4.87 3.82
N LYS A 58 -18.48 -5.23 3.67
CA LYS A 58 -18.90 -6.40 2.86
C LYS A 58 -18.56 -6.28 1.38
N SER A 59 -18.36 -5.05 0.89
CA SER A 59 -17.97 -4.75 -0.50
C SER A 59 -16.45 -4.80 -0.71
N ASN A 60 -15.67 -5.19 0.31
CA ASN A 60 -14.21 -5.12 0.33
C ASN A 60 -13.62 -3.70 0.26
N ASP A 61 -14.40 -2.67 0.60
CA ASP A 61 -13.85 -1.33 0.80
C ASP A 61 -13.14 -1.26 2.16
N PHE A 62 -12.01 -0.57 2.18
CA PHE A 62 -11.17 -0.43 3.35
C PHE A 62 -11.25 0.97 3.95
N PHE A 63 -11.22 1.01 5.28
CA PHE A 63 -11.04 2.21 6.06
C PHE A 63 -9.79 2.04 6.93
N ILE A 64 -8.77 2.87 6.71
CA ILE A 64 -7.54 2.90 7.49
C ILE A 64 -7.50 4.21 8.27
N VAL A 65 -7.25 4.13 9.57
CA VAL A 65 -7.09 5.32 10.42
C VAL A 65 -6.03 5.12 11.49
N GLY A 66 -5.35 6.20 11.85
CA GLY A 66 -4.43 6.22 12.99
C GLY A 66 -5.19 6.35 14.31
N LYS A 67 -4.88 5.49 15.28
CA LYS A 67 -5.47 5.47 16.63
C LYS A 67 -4.99 6.65 17.49
N SER A 68 -3.76 7.10 17.27
CA SER A 68 -3.15 8.24 17.95
C SER A 68 -2.74 9.34 16.95
N GLU A 69 -2.21 10.46 17.45
CA GLU A 69 -1.65 11.50 16.59
C GLU A 69 -0.45 11.00 15.77
N SER A 70 0.49 10.30 16.40
CA SER A 70 1.62 9.69 15.68
C SER A 70 1.15 8.61 14.71
N GLY A 71 0.10 7.86 15.06
CA GLY A 71 -0.56 6.92 14.17
C GLY A 71 -1.18 7.59 12.94
N ARG A 72 -1.80 8.76 13.09
CA ARG A 72 -2.35 9.53 11.97
C ARG A 72 -1.25 10.02 11.04
N VAL A 73 -0.14 10.52 11.60
CA VAL A 73 1.06 10.89 10.83
C VAL A 73 1.61 9.68 10.07
N LEU A 74 1.68 8.51 10.70
CA LEU A 74 2.15 7.27 10.07
C LEU A 74 1.23 6.84 8.92
N VAL A 75 -0.09 6.82 9.12
CA VAL A 75 -1.06 6.47 8.06
C VAL A 75 -0.93 7.43 6.88
N ASN A 76 -0.82 8.74 7.14
CA ASN A 76 -0.63 9.74 6.08
C ASN A 76 0.69 9.51 5.32
N ALA A 77 1.79 9.21 6.01
CA ALA A 77 3.06 8.91 5.36
C ALA A 77 3.00 7.65 4.49
N LEU A 78 2.36 6.58 4.98
CA LEU A 78 2.18 5.33 4.23
C LEU A 78 1.28 5.55 3.00
N TYR A 79 0.19 6.30 3.15
CA TYR A 79 -0.74 6.62 2.07
C TYR A 79 -0.06 7.43 0.96
N ASN A 80 0.63 8.51 1.32
CA ASN A 80 1.35 9.34 0.34
C ASN A 80 2.47 8.57 -0.34
N TYR A 81 3.17 7.69 0.39
CA TYR A 81 4.16 6.81 -0.20
C TYR A 81 3.53 5.85 -1.22
N ALA A 82 2.40 5.22 -0.90
CA ALA A 82 1.69 4.31 -1.78
C ALA A 82 1.26 4.99 -3.08
N LEU A 83 0.66 6.18 -2.99
CA LEU A 83 0.27 6.99 -4.15
C LEU A 83 1.47 7.39 -5.01
N SER A 84 2.52 7.92 -4.37
CA SER A 84 3.72 8.34 -5.09
C SER A 84 4.40 7.16 -5.80
N TYR A 85 4.40 5.98 -5.17
CA TYR A 85 5.00 4.78 -5.73
C TYR A 85 4.23 4.25 -6.94
N GLU A 86 2.89 4.25 -6.86
CA GLU A 86 2.03 3.90 -7.99
C GLU A 86 2.29 4.79 -9.20
N HIS A 87 2.32 6.11 -9.01
CA HIS A 87 2.65 7.05 -10.08
C HIS A 87 4.04 6.79 -10.67
N TYR A 88 5.04 6.54 -9.82
CA TYR A 88 6.39 6.24 -10.26
C TYR A 88 6.44 4.97 -11.13
N ILE A 89 5.81 3.88 -10.69
CA ILE A 89 5.80 2.62 -11.43
C ILE A 89 5.01 2.73 -12.73
N MET A 90 3.87 3.45 -12.73
CA MET A 90 3.09 3.67 -13.95
C MET A 90 3.87 4.50 -14.97
N SER A 91 4.56 5.56 -14.54
CA SER A 91 5.43 6.37 -15.40
C SER A 91 6.55 5.52 -16.02
N LYS A 92 7.23 4.71 -15.22
CA LYS A 92 8.24 3.76 -15.72
C LYS A 92 7.70 2.75 -16.71
N TRP A 93 6.48 2.26 -16.48
CA TRP A 93 5.83 1.33 -17.38
C TRP A 93 5.50 1.99 -18.73
N LEU A 94 5.09 3.26 -18.72
CA LEU A 94 4.78 4.04 -19.92
C LEU A 94 6.01 4.34 -20.78
N GLU A 95 7.20 4.51 -20.19
CA GLU A 95 8.44 4.87 -20.91
C GLU A 95 8.74 3.97 -22.13
N ASN A 96 8.37 2.69 -22.04
CA ASN A 96 8.62 1.69 -23.10
C ASN A 96 7.39 1.35 -23.94
N LYS A 97 6.31 2.14 -23.86
CA LYS A 97 5.06 1.91 -24.60
C LYS A 97 4.93 2.85 -25.78
N LYS A 98 4.47 2.29 -26.91
CA LYS A 98 4.12 3.01 -28.13
C LYS A 98 2.60 3.13 -28.23
N ALA A 99 2.13 4.11 -28.98
CA ALA A 99 0.69 4.31 -29.21
C ALA A 99 -0.04 3.04 -29.70
N ASN A 100 0.62 2.21 -30.50
CA ASN A 100 0.05 0.95 -30.99
C ASN A 100 -0.10 -0.11 -29.89
N ASP A 101 0.67 -0.05 -28.79
CA ASP A 101 0.54 -1.00 -27.67
C ASP A 101 -0.78 -0.82 -26.89
N PHE A 102 -1.49 0.29 -27.14
CA PHE A 102 -2.78 0.61 -26.52
C PHE A 102 -3.98 0.34 -27.45
N LYS A 103 -3.73 -0.02 -28.70
CA LYS A 103 -4.79 -0.40 -29.64
C LYS A 103 -5.15 -1.87 -29.39
N LYS A 104 -6.28 -2.09 -28.73
CA LYS A 104 -6.98 -3.37 -28.70
C LYS A 104 -7.91 -3.49 -29.89
#